data_AF-A0A0D2G9G7-F1
#
_entry.id   AF-A0A0D2G9G7-F1
#
_cell.length_a   1.000
_cell.length_b   1.000
_cell.length_c   1.000
_cell.angle_alpha   90.00
_cell.angle_beta   90.00
_cell.angle_gamma   90.00
#
_symmetry.space_group_name_H-M   'P 1'
#
loop_
_entity.id
_entity.type
_entity.pdbx_description
1 polymer ?
#
loop_
_entity_poly.entity_id
_entity_poly.type
_entity_poly.pdbx_seq_one_letter_code
_entity_poly.pdbx_strand_id
1 'polypeptide(L)'
;MAVKTQLICPSGPQIAVDGGNYQWESIEMILKVATSHRDSLERSYESSIQIVHRETGGFPFIYFLRNDVQNALIQRIATDICSGRTPLLNVESFLTCEKQAIKVFITEARPQETVITCISDIHKSSQADGYVIYLLRALLVYRILILTLSRRWNVQYCLHHPLRDPVAVPYLAKSIPSRLAEWGYVDVSLLFTCLSFYYQGLSPQQLKQSLEQDDLKGLSHTNSEVLTYLLQDPNREYSLAGWRDNSHGQAVYRRMTEPELLGKLCHERIRVLIDSGESLLEMTNVTLAKIWLDIDTEATAAVFFDGENKAMILTRSGRKIPLLASPFADDLSGCLVYLDESHTRATDISSHLWFGAH
;
A
#
# COMPACT_ATOMS: atom_id res chain seq x y z
N MET A 1 3.88 15.07 40.79
CA MET A 1 3.41 16.41 40.37
C MET A 1 2.03 16.25 39.76
N ALA A 2 1.03 16.93 40.30
CA ALA A 2 -0.32 16.93 39.73
C ALA A 2 -0.28 17.50 38.31
N VAL A 3 -1.00 16.86 37.38
CA VAL A 3 -1.20 17.37 36.02
C VAL A 3 -1.95 18.69 36.13
N LYS A 4 -1.35 19.79 35.68
CA LYS A 4 -1.99 21.11 35.65
C LYS A 4 -3.02 21.09 34.52
N THR A 5 -4.28 20.84 34.85
CA THR A 5 -5.39 20.88 33.89
C THR A 5 -5.76 22.33 33.62
N GLN A 6 -5.71 22.75 32.35
CA GLN A 6 -6.17 24.07 31.91
C GLN A 6 -7.49 23.90 31.16
N LEU A 7 -8.49 24.72 31.50
CA LEU A 7 -9.73 24.77 30.75
C LEU A 7 -9.46 25.55 29.45
N ILE A 8 -9.57 24.87 28.31
CA ILE A 8 -9.52 25.48 26.99
C ILE A 8 -10.94 25.37 26.42
N CYS A 9 -11.58 26.51 26.18
CA CYS A 9 -12.88 26.57 25.51
C CYS A 9 -12.63 26.91 24.04
N PRO A 10 -12.56 25.94 23.12
CA PRO A 10 -12.42 26.26 21.71
C PRO A 10 -13.69 26.98 21.23
N SER A 11 -13.53 28.21 20.75
CA SER A 11 -14.59 28.99 20.12
C SER A 11 -14.34 29.01 18.60
N GLY A 12 -15.10 28.22 17.85
CA GLY A 12 -14.99 28.13 16.40
C GLY A 12 -15.60 26.84 15.83
N PRO A 13 -15.83 26.78 14.51
CA PRO A 13 -16.20 25.53 13.85
C PRO A 13 -15.08 24.49 13.99
N GLN A 14 -15.44 23.20 13.99
CA GLN A 14 -14.46 22.11 13.90
C GLN A 14 -13.75 22.20 12.55
N ILE A 15 -12.43 22.34 12.55
CA ILE A 15 -11.60 22.42 11.35
C ILE A 15 -10.81 21.11 11.24
N ALA A 16 -10.65 20.59 10.01
CA ALA A 16 -9.71 19.50 9.76
C ALA A 16 -8.30 19.95 10.18
N VAL A 17 -7.51 19.05 10.76
CA VAL A 17 -6.14 19.38 11.15
C VAL A 17 -5.33 19.75 9.91
N ASP A 18 -4.69 20.92 9.92
CA ASP A 18 -3.87 21.40 8.81
C ASP A 18 -2.74 20.40 8.49
N GLY A 19 -2.65 19.93 7.25
CA GLY A 19 -1.63 18.96 6.81
C GLY A 19 -2.13 17.55 6.45
N GLY A 20 -3.44 17.29 6.51
CA GLY A 20 -4.04 16.05 5.98
C GLY A 20 -3.47 14.75 6.56
N ASN A 21 -3.50 13.66 5.79
CA ASN A 21 -2.99 12.34 6.21
C ASN A 21 -1.48 12.32 6.52
N TYR A 22 -0.72 13.30 6.02
CA TYR A 22 0.73 13.35 6.16
C TYR A 22 1.20 13.43 7.61
N GLN A 23 0.41 14.01 8.52
CA GLN A 23 0.77 14.06 9.94
C GLN A 23 0.74 12.69 10.61
N TRP A 24 -0.29 11.88 10.31
CA TRP A 24 -0.40 10.52 10.84
C TRP A 24 0.72 9.64 10.30
N GLU A 25 0.92 9.65 8.99
CA GLU A 25 2.00 8.91 8.33
C GLU A 25 3.37 9.30 8.88
N SER A 26 3.59 10.61 9.12
CA SER A 26 4.84 11.11 9.67
C SER A 26 5.08 10.60 11.09
N ILE A 27 4.06 10.65 11.95
CA ILE A 27 4.14 10.19 13.33
C ILE A 27 4.39 8.68 13.40
N GLU A 28 3.67 7.89 12.62
CA GLU A 28 3.86 6.44 12.55
C GLU A 28 5.26 6.07 12.05
N MET A 29 5.75 6.77 11.03
CA MET A 29 7.10 6.57 10.52
C MET A 29 8.17 6.92 11.57
N ILE A 30 8.00 8.03 12.31
CA ILE A 30 8.93 8.42 13.38
C ILE A 30 8.94 7.39 14.50
N LEU A 31 7.77 6.86 14.89
CA LEU A 31 7.66 5.78 15.89
C LEU A 31 8.34 4.49 15.40
N LYS A 32 8.20 4.15 14.11
CA LYS A 32 8.88 3.01 13.47
C LYS A 32 10.40 3.19 13.46
N VAL A 33 10.90 4.37 13.12
CA VAL A 33 12.35 4.68 13.15
C VAL A 33 12.86 4.66 14.59
N ALA A 34 12.11 5.24 15.54
CA ALA A 34 12.53 5.22 16.94
C ALA A 34 12.68 3.80 17.49
N THR A 35 11.79 2.89 17.10
CA THR A 35 11.86 1.48 17.51
C THR A 35 12.90 0.66 16.77
N SER A 36 13.29 1.02 15.54
CA SER A 36 14.37 0.32 14.83
C SER A 36 15.74 0.51 15.50
N HIS A 37 15.94 1.61 16.24
CA HIS A 37 17.17 1.88 16.99
C HIS A 37 17.25 1.18 18.35
N ARG A 38 16.18 0.51 18.79
CA ARG A 38 16.05 -0.01 20.17
C ARG A 38 17.21 -0.93 20.57
N ASP A 39 17.54 -1.92 19.74
CA ASP A 39 18.54 -2.94 20.08
C ASP A 39 19.95 -2.35 20.07
N SER A 40 20.19 -1.35 19.20
CA SER A 40 21.47 -0.63 19.19
C SER A 40 21.60 0.29 20.40
N LEU A 41 20.52 0.95 20.82
CA LEU A 41 20.54 1.84 21.98
C LEU A 41 20.71 1.04 23.27
N GLU A 42 20.02 -0.08 23.43
CA GLU A 42 20.15 -0.95 24.60
C GLU A 42 21.59 -1.48 24.75
N ARG A 43 22.23 -1.88 23.64
CA ARG A 43 23.64 -2.31 23.64
C ARG A 43 24.63 -1.18 23.93
N SER A 44 24.42 0.02 23.39
CA SER A 44 25.37 1.13 23.53
C SER A 44 25.17 1.95 24.80
N TYR A 45 24.01 1.85 25.44
CA TYR A 45 23.59 2.70 26.57
C TYR A 45 22.91 1.88 27.68
N GLU A 46 23.43 0.68 27.98
CA GLU A 46 22.84 -0.30 28.92
C GLU A 46 22.41 0.30 30.28
N SER A 47 23.16 1.26 30.81
CA SER A 47 22.84 1.93 32.10
C SER A 47 21.90 3.14 32.01
N SER A 48 21.50 3.52 30.79
CA SER A 48 20.73 4.73 30.51
C SER A 48 19.35 4.44 29.91
N ILE A 49 19.08 3.22 29.43
CA ILE A 49 17.80 2.79 28.85
C ILE A 49 17.43 1.37 29.32
N GLN A 50 16.14 1.13 29.52
CA GLN A 50 15.59 -0.20 29.74
C GLN A 50 14.44 -0.43 28.75
N ILE A 51 14.48 -1.54 28.01
CA ILE A 51 13.46 -1.89 27.02
C ILE A 51 12.74 -3.16 27.46
N VAL A 52 11.42 -3.05 27.68
CA VAL A 52 10.58 -4.20 28.00
C VAL A 52 9.92 -4.69 26.72
N HIS A 53 10.42 -5.84 26.26
CA HIS A 53 9.93 -6.52 25.07
C HIS A 53 8.60 -7.22 25.32
N ARG A 54 7.76 -7.29 24.28
CA ARG A 54 6.46 -7.98 24.33
C ARG A 54 6.62 -9.44 23.90
N GLU A 55 6.01 -10.36 24.64
CA GLU A 55 6.09 -11.81 24.41
C GLU A 55 5.66 -12.24 23.00
N THR A 56 4.65 -11.59 22.44
CA THR A 56 4.08 -11.90 21.12
C THR A 56 4.51 -10.91 20.03
N GLY A 57 5.58 -10.15 20.26
CA GLY A 57 5.97 -9.03 19.39
C GLY A 57 5.10 -7.78 19.60
N GLY A 58 5.43 -6.71 18.88
CA GLY A 58 4.78 -5.40 18.97
C GLY A 58 5.69 -4.29 19.49
N PHE A 59 5.11 -3.11 19.70
CA PHE A 59 5.85 -1.93 20.17
C PHE A 59 6.30 -2.13 21.63
N PRO A 60 7.60 -2.01 21.95
CA PRO A 60 8.12 -2.25 23.28
C PRO A 60 7.85 -1.08 24.23
N PHE A 61 7.87 -1.32 25.55
CA PHE A 61 7.90 -0.23 26.52
C PHE A 61 9.33 0.26 26.69
N ILE A 62 9.55 1.56 26.50
CA ILE A 62 10.87 2.18 26.55
C ILE A 62 10.96 3.06 27.80
N TYR A 63 11.95 2.78 28.65
CA TYR A 63 12.23 3.56 29.85
C TYR A 63 13.58 4.26 29.69
N PHE A 64 13.56 5.58 29.50
CA PHE A 64 14.76 6.39 29.51
C PHE A 64 15.15 6.74 30.95
N LEU A 65 16.33 6.30 31.39
CA LEU A 65 16.86 6.54 32.74
C LEU A 65 17.75 7.79 32.79
N ARG A 66 18.36 8.16 31.66
CA ARG A 66 19.28 9.31 31.55
C ARG A 66 19.06 10.08 30.24
N ASN A 67 19.54 11.32 30.18
CA ASN A 67 19.32 12.23 29.04
C ASN A 67 20.26 11.97 27.84
N ASP A 68 21.40 11.32 28.07
CA ASP A 68 22.37 10.94 27.04
C ASP A 68 21.73 10.05 25.96
N VAL A 69 20.99 9.02 26.36
CA VAL A 69 20.33 8.10 25.42
C VAL A 69 19.16 8.76 24.69
N GLN A 70 18.45 9.70 25.34
CA GLN A 70 17.39 10.49 24.69
C GLN A 70 17.98 11.34 23.57
N ASN A 71 19.11 12.00 23.82
CA ASN A 71 19.82 12.79 22.82
C ASN A 71 20.35 11.90 21.70
N ALA A 72 20.89 10.72 22.04
CA ALA A 72 21.37 9.76 21.05
C ALA A 72 20.25 9.27 20.12
N LEU A 73 19.06 8.97 20.65
CA LEU A 73 17.89 8.60 19.86
C LEU A 73 17.49 9.71 18.89
N ILE A 74 17.35 10.96 19.38
CA ILE A 74 17.02 12.12 18.53
C ILE A 74 18.04 12.29 17.40
N GLN A 75 19.34 12.18 17.69
CA GLN A 75 20.39 12.32 16.70
C GLN A 75 20.39 11.19 15.65
N ARG A 76 20.08 9.96 16.06
CA ARG A 76 19.93 8.82 15.14
C ARG A 76 18.74 8.98 14.22
N ILE A 77 17.58 9.38 14.75
CA ILE A 77 16.38 9.67 13.96
C ILE A 77 16.67 10.78 12.94
N ALA A 78 17.22 11.92 13.38
CA ALA A 78 17.55 13.02 12.48
C ALA A 78 18.55 12.61 11.39
N THR A 79 19.51 11.75 11.73
CA THR A 79 20.47 11.22 10.75
C THR A 79 19.81 10.29 9.74
N ASP A 80 18.90 9.41 10.14
CA ASP A 80 18.14 8.54 9.23
C ASP A 80 17.31 9.37 8.25
N ILE A 81 16.62 10.39 8.75
CA ILE A 81 15.80 11.29 7.94
C ILE A 81 16.66 12.00 6.91
N CYS A 82 17.72 12.71 7.35
CA CYS A 82 18.57 13.50 6.46
C CYS A 82 19.46 12.66 5.53
N SER A 83 19.53 11.33 5.71
CA SER A 83 20.24 10.41 4.82
C SER A 83 19.34 9.67 3.83
N GLY A 84 18.04 9.97 3.82
CA GLY A 84 17.09 9.32 2.90
C GLY A 84 16.71 7.89 3.29
N ARG A 85 16.97 7.47 4.54
CA ARG A 85 16.55 6.15 5.05
C ARG A 85 15.05 6.08 5.39
N THR A 86 14.34 7.20 5.26
CA THR A 86 12.91 7.33 5.56
C THR A 86 12.22 8.02 4.38
N PRO A 87 10.97 7.67 4.06
CA PRO A 87 10.19 8.33 3.01
C PRO A 87 9.60 9.68 3.45
N LEU A 88 9.92 10.18 4.66
CA LEU A 88 9.37 11.42 5.22
C LEU A 88 9.70 12.66 4.38
N LEU A 89 10.87 12.67 3.76
CA LEU A 89 11.37 13.76 2.94
C LEU A 89 12.01 13.15 1.70
N ASN A 90 11.75 13.73 0.53
CA ASN A 90 12.48 13.36 -0.68
C ASN A 90 13.90 13.95 -0.62
N VAL A 91 14.81 13.31 0.10
CA VAL A 91 16.13 13.88 0.38
C VAL A 91 16.95 14.13 -0.89
N GLU A 92 16.65 13.45 -1.99
CA GLU A 92 17.34 13.65 -3.27
C GLU A 92 17.02 15.00 -3.92
N SER A 93 15.90 15.64 -3.58
CA SER A 93 15.52 16.96 -4.10
C SER A 93 16.28 18.12 -3.45
N PHE A 94 16.92 17.89 -2.29
CA PHE A 94 17.63 18.94 -1.55
C PHE A 94 19.12 19.01 -1.88
N LEU A 95 19.66 20.22 -1.87
CA LEU A 95 21.09 20.49 -1.91
C LEU A 95 21.77 20.04 -0.62
N THR A 96 23.08 19.79 -0.68
CA THR A 96 23.87 19.39 0.50
C THR A 96 23.80 20.41 1.64
N CYS A 97 23.79 21.71 1.33
CA CYS A 97 23.63 22.77 2.33
C CYS A 97 22.24 22.75 2.98
N GLU A 98 21.19 22.48 2.21
CA GLU A 98 19.82 22.36 2.69
C GLU A 98 19.66 21.15 3.60
N LYS A 99 20.21 19.98 3.23
CA LYS A 99 20.22 18.78 4.09
C LYS A 99 20.87 19.07 5.45
N GLN A 100 21.98 19.80 5.44
CA GLN A 100 22.66 20.19 6.67
C GLN A 100 21.84 21.20 7.48
N ALA A 101 21.20 22.18 6.81
CA ALA A 101 20.31 23.13 7.46
C ALA A 101 19.10 22.43 8.10
N ILE A 102 18.47 21.48 7.39
CA ILE A 102 17.38 20.64 7.92
C ILE A 102 17.85 19.90 9.17
N LYS A 103 19.01 19.21 9.10
CA LYS A 103 19.56 18.46 10.24
C LYS A 103 19.76 19.36 11.46
N VAL A 104 20.37 20.53 11.27
CA VAL A 104 20.58 21.52 12.34
C VAL A 104 19.23 22.00 12.88
N PHE A 105 18.29 22.33 12.00
CA PHE A 105 16.98 22.84 12.37
C PHE A 105 16.15 21.83 13.17
N ILE A 106 16.22 20.53 12.88
CA ILE A 106 15.44 19.52 13.62
C ILE A 106 16.16 18.96 14.85
N THR A 107 17.39 19.40 15.14
CA THR A 107 18.16 18.90 16.30
C THR A 107 18.60 19.99 17.28
N GLU A 108 18.78 21.24 16.83
CA GLU A 108 19.26 22.33 17.66
C GLU A 108 18.14 23.20 18.21
N ALA A 109 18.23 23.55 19.50
CA ALA A 109 17.25 24.41 20.16
C ALA A 109 17.19 25.82 19.57
N ARG A 110 18.35 26.38 19.18
CA ARG A 110 18.50 27.75 18.68
C ARG A 110 19.32 27.76 17.39
N PRO A 111 18.71 27.40 16.25
CA PRO A 111 19.39 27.45 14.97
C PRO A 111 19.75 28.90 14.60
N GLN A 112 20.79 29.08 13.79
CA GLN A 112 21.18 30.38 13.26
C GLN A 112 20.13 30.94 12.28
N GLU A 113 20.09 32.26 12.13
CA GLU A 113 19.14 32.94 11.23
C GLU A 113 19.25 32.46 9.77
N THR A 114 20.45 32.13 9.32
CA THR A 114 20.72 31.55 7.99
C THR A 114 20.01 30.22 7.79
N VAL A 115 19.99 29.36 8.83
CA VAL A 115 19.28 28.08 8.81
C VAL A 115 17.78 28.31 8.79
N ILE A 116 17.26 29.23 9.61
CA ILE A 116 15.83 29.57 9.65
C ILE A 116 15.36 30.10 8.29
N THR A 117 16.15 30.97 7.66
CA THR A 117 15.85 31.51 6.32
C THR A 117 15.81 30.40 5.27
N CYS A 118 16.79 29.49 5.29
CA CYS A 118 16.81 28.33 4.39
C CYS A 118 15.56 27.45 4.53
N ILE A 119 15.14 27.12 5.77
CA ILE A 119 13.91 26.33 5.98
C ILE A 119 12.65 27.10 5.55
N SER A 120 12.62 28.41 5.78
CA SER A 120 11.53 29.27 5.30
C SER A 120 11.41 29.21 3.78
N ASP A 121 12.53 29.24 3.06
CA ASP A 121 12.56 29.18 1.61
C ASP A 121 12.15 27.79 1.09
N ILE A 122 12.62 26.70 1.73
CA ILE A 122 12.14 25.34 1.43
C ILE A 122 10.61 25.25 1.59
N HIS A 123 10.05 25.80 2.66
CA HIS A 123 8.61 25.78 2.89
C HIS A 123 7.83 26.60 1.84
N LYS A 124 8.39 27.72 1.36
CA LYS A 124 7.78 28.50 0.26
C LYS A 124 7.79 27.71 -1.05
N SER A 125 8.87 26.97 -1.33
CA SER A 125 9.03 26.16 -2.53
C SER A 125 8.19 24.87 -2.50
N SER A 126 8.11 24.22 -1.33
CA SER A 126 7.35 23.01 -1.08
C SER A 126 6.71 23.09 0.31
N GLN A 127 5.41 23.39 0.33
CA GLN A 127 4.67 23.46 1.59
C GLN A 127 4.70 22.12 2.33
N ALA A 128 4.55 21.01 1.59
CA ALA A 128 4.56 19.66 2.14
C ALA A 128 5.86 19.35 2.89
N ASP A 129 7.02 19.58 2.27
CA ASP A 129 8.31 19.35 2.91
C ASP A 129 8.50 20.27 4.12
N GLY A 130 8.12 21.54 3.99
CA GLY A 130 8.18 22.49 5.09
C GLY A 130 7.33 22.05 6.29
N TYR A 131 6.10 21.57 6.06
CA TYR A 131 5.24 21.04 7.13
C TYR A 131 5.90 19.87 7.86
N VAL A 132 6.45 18.90 7.13
CA VAL A 132 7.16 17.76 7.72
C VAL A 132 8.37 18.24 8.53
N ILE A 133 9.16 19.20 8.02
CA ILE A 133 10.33 19.74 8.73
C ILE A 133 9.92 20.44 10.04
N TYR A 134 8.84 21.23 10.04
CA TYR A 134 8.34 21.87 11.25
C TYR A 134 7.80 20.87 12.27
N LEU A 135 7.08 19.83 11.81
CA LEU A 135 6.62 18.73 12.66
C LEU A 135 7.81 17.99 13.28
N LEU A 136 8.84 17.66 12.50
CA LEU A 136 10.05 17.03 12.99
C LEU A 136 10.74 17.87 14.06
N ARG A 137 10.82 19.19 13.86
CA ARG A 137 11.34 20.10 14.89
C ARG A 137 10.48 20.08 16.15
N ALA A 138 9.16 20.12 16.03
CA ALA A 138 8.22 20.00 17.15
C ALA A 138 8.49 18.72 17.96
N LEU A 139 8.59 17.59 17.25
CA LEU A 139 8.74 16.27 17.86
C LEU A 139 10.10 16.03 18.52
N LEU A 140 11.18 16.45 17.85
CA LEU A 140 12.55 16.16 18.25
C LEU A 140 13.13 17.22 19.19
N VAL A 141 13.08 18.50 18.80
CA VAL A 141 13.73 19.59 19.56
C VAL A 141 12.99 19.88 20.85
N TYR A 142 11.65 19.92 20.82
CA TYR A 142 10.84 20.13 22.01
C TYR A 142 10.59 18.84 22.80
N ARG A 143 11.27 17.74 22.42
CA ARG A 143 11.24 16.44 23.11
C ARG A 143 9.85 15.84 23.25
N ILE A 144 8.91 16.19 22.38
CA ILE A 144 7.55 15.63 22.41
C ILE A 144 7.61 14.11 22.20
N LEU A 145 8.45 13.63 21.27
CA LEU A 145 8.64 12.19 21.06
C LEU A 145 9.16 11.48 22.32
N ILE A 146 10.17 12.04 22.98
CA ILE A 146 10.72 11.47 24.21
C ILE A 146 9.68 11.48 25.33
N LEU A 147 8.95 12.59 25.46
CA LEU A 147 7.87 12.74 26.42
C LEU A 147 6.82 11.65 26.23
N THR A 148 6.36 11.40 25.00
CA THR A 148 5.29 10.43 24.74
C THR A 148 5.76 8.99 24.94
N LEU A 149 6.97 8.65 24.48
CA LEU A 149 7.58 7.33 24.72
C LEU A 149 7.82 7.05 26.21
N SER A 150 8.08 8.08 27.02
CA SER A 150 8.34 7.94 28.46
C SER A 150 7.06 7.78 29.30
N ARG A 151 5.87 7.95 28.71
CA ARG A 151 4.61 7.92 29.44
C ARG A 151 4.05 6.51 29.52
N ARG A 152 3.47 6.19 30.67
CA ARG A 152 2.91 4.86 30.96
C ARG A 152 1.49 4.76 30.43
N TRP A 153 1.30 3.94 29.39
CA TRP A 153 -0.01 3.53 28.92
C TRP A 153 -0.82 2.82 30.02
N ASN A 154 -2.15 2.96 30.03
CA ASN A 154 -3.06 2.49 31.08
C ASN A 154 -2.88 3.07 32.50
N VAL A 155 -1.93 4.00 32.66
CA VAL A 155 -1.70 4.74 33.91
C VAL A 155 -1.83 6.25 33.69
N GLN A 156 -1.25 6.77 32.61
CA GLN A 156 -1.19 8.22 32.32
C GLN A 156 -2.01 8.62 31.09
N TYR A 157 -2.15 7.73 30.09
CA TYR A 157 -3.07 7.90 28.95
C TYR A 157 -3.61 6.56 28.42
N CYS A 158 -4.75 6.59 27.73
CA CYS A 158 -5.31 5.49 26.91
C CYS A 158 -6.26 6.03 25.84
N LEU A 159 -6.74 5.16 24.96
CA LEU A 159 -7.87 5.45 24.06
C LEU A 159 -9.12 5.83 24.86
N HIS A 160 -9.89 6.77 24.32
CA HIS A 160 -11.18 7.14 24.86
C HIS A 160 -12.19 5.98 24.83
N HIS A 161 -13.31 6.14 25.54
CA HIS A 161 -14.38 5.14 25.60
C HIS A 161 -14.85 4.71 24.19
N PRO A 162 -15.17 3.41 23.95
CA PRO A 162 -15.54 2.86 22.63
C PRO A 162 -16.72 3.50 21.89
N LEU A 163 -17.42 4.46 22.51
CA LEU A 163 -18.57 5.16 21.93
C LEU A 163 -18.18 6.52 21.32
N ARG A 164 -16.89 6.84 21.29
CA ARG A 164 -16.33 8.06 20.69
C ARG A 164 -15.18 7.72 19.75
N ASP A 165 -14.78 8.72 18.97
CA ASP A 165 -13.59 8.63 18.14
C ASP A 165 -12.38 8.19 18.97
N PRO A 166 -11.58 7.24 18.46
CA PRO A 166 -10.54 6.59 19.23
C PRO A 166 -9.30 7.50 19.33
N VAL A 167 -9.39 8.55 20.15
CA VAL A 167 -8.29 9.47 20.47
C VAL A 167 -7.79 9.20 21.88
N ALA A 168 -6.48 9.25 22.08
CA ALA A 168 -5.89 9.06 23.39
C ALA A 168 -6.09 10.28 24.30
N VAL A 169 -6.57 10.04 25.52
CA VAL A 169 -6.85 11.07 26.54
C VAL A 169 -6.06 10.81 27.83
N PRO A 170 -5.77 11.85 28.63
CA PRO A 170 -5.12 11.67 29.94
C PRO A 170 -6.01 10.90 30.92
N TYR A 171 -5.39 10.10 31.80
CA TYR A 171 -6.07 9.40 32.90
C TYR A 171 -6.32 10.32 34.10
N LEU A 172 -7.52 10.23 34.70
CA LEU A 172 -7.82 10.82 36.01
C LEU A 172 -7.33 9.92 37.16
N ALA A 173 -7.40 8.61 36.94
CA ALA A 173 -6.93 7.55 37.83
C ALA A 173 -6.56 6.31 36.99
N LYS A 174 -5.84 5.33 37.55
CA LYS A 174 -5.46 4.09 36.82
C LYS A 174 -6.68 3.49 36.13
N SER A 175 -6.59 3.25 34.82
CA SER A 175 -7.66 2.64 34.02
C SER A 175 -8.99 3.41 33.94
N ILE A 176 -9.08 4.68 34.37
CA ILE A 176 -10.24 5.58 34.16
C ILE A 176 -9.92 6.81 33.28
N PRO A 177 -10.18 6.79 31.96
CA PRO A 177 -9.90 7.93 31.08
C PRO A 177 -10.68 9.17 31.50
N SER A 178 -10.07 10.35 31.33
CA SER A 178 -10.81 11.60 31.50
C SER A 178 -11.87 11.77 30.41
N ARG A 179 -13.11 12.04 30.81
CA ARG A 179 -14.24 12.20 29.87
C ARG A 179 -14.22 13.51 29.06
N LEU A 180 -13.50 14.51 29.55
CA LEU A 180 -13.53 15.90 29.04
C LEU A 180 -12.13 16.50 28.81
N ALA A 181 -11.06 15.76 29.11
CA ALA A 181 -9.72 16.29 28.92
C ALA A 181 -9.11 15.77 27.62
N GLU A 182 -8.51 16.68 26.88
CA GLU A 182 -7.75 16.45 25.67
C GLU A 182 -6.34 17.01 25.85
N TRP A 183 -5.39 16.60 25.01
CA TRP A 183 -4.07 17.22 25.03
C TRP A 183 -4.12 18.55 24.29
N GLY A 184 -3.52 19.59 24.88
CA GLY A 184 -3.49 20.92 24.26
C GLY A 184 -2.61 21.03 23.01
N TYR A 185 -1.94 19.95 22.59
CA TYR A 185 -1.13 19.90 21.39
C TYR A 185 -1.53 18.67 20.56
N VAL A 186 -1.84 18.89 19.28
CA VAL A 186 -2.38 17.84 18.40
C VAL A 186 -1.38 16.68 18.25
N ASP A 187 -0.09 16.97 18.04
CA ASP A 187 0.95 15.95 17.89
C ASP A 187 1.06 15.01 19.09
N VAL A 188 0.82 15.53 20.30
CA VAL A 188 0.83 14.74 21.53
C VAL A 188 -0.36 13.77 21.54
N SER A 189 -1.55 14.24 21.18
CA SER A 189 -2.75 13.40 21.02
C SER A 189 -2.52 12.31 19.98
N LEU A 190 -1.96 12.65 18.82
CA LEU A 190 -1.69 11.72 17.73
C LEU A 190 -0.69 10.63 18.16
N LEU A 191 0.45 11.03 18.72
CA LEU A 191 1.46 10.08 19.24
C LEU A 191 0.89 9.13 20.29
N PHE A 192 0.13 9.65 21.27
CA PHE A 192 -0.49 8.79 22.27
C PHE A 192 -1.57 7.88 21.69
N THR A 193 -2.26 8.33 20.64
CA THR A 193 -3.26 7.52 19.93
C THR A 193 -2.58 6.35 19.24
N CYS A 194 -1.57 6.60 18.39
CA CYS A 194 -0.78 5.55 17.74
C CYS A 194 -0.17 4.57 18.76
N LEU A 195 0.47 5.09 19.81
CA LEU A 195 1.03 4.26 20.88
C LEU A 195 -0.03 3.41 21.59
N SER A 196 -1.22 3.98 21.87
CA SER A 196 -2.30 3.22 22.51
C SER A 196 -2.78 2.07 21.62
N PHE A 197 -2.89 2.28 20.31
CA PHE A 197 -3.19 1.21 19.36
C PHE A 197 -2.07 0.16 19.29
N TYR A 198 -0.80 0.57 19.30
CA TYR A 198 0.32 -0.37 19.31
C TYR A 198 0.40 -1.21 20.60
N TYR A 199 -0.03 -0.68 21.73
CA TYR A 199 -0.06 -1.41 22.99
C TYR A 199 -1.31 -2.29 23.14
N GLN A 200 -2.49 -1.74 22.84
CA GLN A 200 -3.76 -2.44 22.99
C GLN A 200 -4.01 -3.47 21.89
N GLY A 201 -3.52 -3.21 20.67
CA GLY A 201 -3.97 -3.90 19.47
C GLY A 201 -5.33 -3.39 18.98
N LEU A 202 -5.74 -3.86 17.80
CA LEU A 202 -7.04 -3.56 17.22
C LEU A 202 -8.08 -4.58 17.69
N SER A 203 -9.29 -4.12 18.02
CA SER A 203 -10.43 -5.02 18.18
C SER A 203 -10.85 -5.61 16.82
N PRO A 204 -11.56 -6.75 16.78
CA PRO A 204 -12.06 -7.31 15.52
C PRO A 204 -12.93 -6.34 14.70
N GLN A 205 -13.70 -5.47 15.38
CA GLN A 205 -14.51 -4.44 14.72
C GLN A 205 -13.65 -3.36 14.08
N GLN A 206 -12.65 -2.85 14.81
CA GLN A 206 -11.69 -1.87 14.27
C GLN A 206 -10.85 -2.46 13.13
N LEU A 207 -10.45 -3.72 13.24
CA LEU A 207 -9.75 -4.43 12.17
C LEU A 207 -10.63 -4.51 10.92
N LYS A 208 -11.91 -4.89 11.09
CA LYS A 208 -12.87 -4.92 9.99
C LYS A 208 -13.02 -3.53 9.35
N GLN A 209 -13.18 -2.47 10.14
CA GLN A 209 -13.26 -1.10 9.64
C GLN A 209 -12.00 -0.66 8.90
N SER A 210 -10.80 -1.00 9.40
CA SER A 210 -9.55 -0.68 8.70
C SER A 210 -9.36 -1.43 7.39
N LEU A 211 -10.12 -2.52 7.18
CA LEU A 211 -10.16 -3.30 5.95
C LEU A 211 -11.38 -2.96 5.08
N GLU A 212 -12.32 -2.14 5.58
CA GLU A 212 -13.45 -1.67 4.79
C GLU A 212 -12.90 -0.71 3.73
N GLN A 213 -12.92 -1.18 2.48
CA GLN A 213 -12.55 -0.40 1.30
C GLN A 213 -13.44 0.83 1.27
N ASP A 214 -12.84 2.01 1.39
CA ASP A 214 -13.53 3.27 1.10
C ASP A 214 -13.76 3.28 -0.42
N ASP A 215 -14.96 2.88 -0.85
CA ASP A 215 -15.40 2.98 -2.23
C ASP A 215 -15.39 4.46 -2.61
N LEU A 216 -14.22 4.96 -3.00
CA LEU A 216 -14.01 6.34 -3.39
C LEU A 216 -15.11 6.69 -4.40
N LYS A 217 -15.93 7.70 -4.11
CA LYS A 217 -17.04 8.07 -4.99
C LYS A 217 -16.59 8.36 -6.44
N GLY A 218 -15.33 8.80 -6.61
CA GLY A 218 -14.70 8.96 -7.93
C GLY A 218 -14.38 7.64 -8.66
N LEU A 219 -14.20 6.53 -7.93
CA LEU A 219 -14.07 5.17 -8.45
C LEU A 219 -15.40 4.41 -8.55
N SER A 220 -16.50 4.97 -8.02
CA SER A 220 -17.84 4.38 -8.20
C SER A 220 -18.19 4.24 -9.68
N HIS A 221 -17.72 5.17 -10.52
CA HIS A 221 -17.89 5.12 -11.97
C HIS A 221 -17.04 4.06 -12.66
N THR A 222 -15.86 3.70 -12.13
CA THR A 222 -15.01 2.64 -12.72
C THR A 222 -15.65 1.27 -12.50
N ASN A 223 -16.20 1.01 -11.31
CA ASN A 223 -16.94 -0.22 -11.04
C ASN A 223 -18.31 -0.24 -11.74
N SER A 224 -18.98 0.91 -11.86
CA SER A 224 -20.24 1.02 -12.60
C SER A 224 -20.04 0.84 -14.10
N GLU A 225 -18.94 1.35 -14.67
CA GLU A 225 -18.59 1.11 -16.07
C GLU A 225 -18.29 -0.37 -16.30
N VAL A 226 -17.48 -1.01 -15.46
CA VAL A 226 -17.24 -2.46 -15.51
C VAL A 226 -18.57 -3.23 -15.44
N LEU A 227 -19.48 -2.85 -14.55
CA LEU A 227 -20.83 -3.43 -14.51
C LEU A 227 -21.61 -3.14 -15.79
N THR A 228 -21.54 -1.94 -16.37
CA THR A 228 -22.20 -1.67 -17.66
C THR A 228 -21.63 -2.55 -18.77
N TYR A 229 -20.32 -2.77 -18.83
CA TYR A 229 -19.69 -3.70 -19.78
C TYR A 229 -20.14 -5.15 -19.50
N LEU A 230 -20.02 -5.65 -18.26
CA LEU A 230 -20.41 -7.01 -17.88
C LEU A 230 -21.91 -7.29 -18.11
N LEU A 231 -22.76 -6.26 -17.98
CA LEU A 231 -24.20 -6.37 -18.18
C LEU A 231 -24.65 -6.14 -19.63
N GLN A 232 -23.76 -5.75 -20.55
CA GLN A 232 -24.06 -5.70 -21.99
C GLN A 232 -24.42 -7.11 -22.49
N ASP A 233 -25.38 -7.18 -23.42
CA ASP A 233 -25.88 -8.46 -23.95
C ASP A 233 -24.78 -9.43 -24.44
N PRO A 234 -23.67 -8.99 -25.08
CA PRO A 234 -22.59 -9.90 -25.48
C PRO A 234 -21.87 -10.59 -24.33
N ASN A 235 -21.84 -10.00 -23.13
CA ASN A 235 -21.14 -10.55 -21.96
C ASN A 235 -22.03 -11.43 -21.07
N ARG A 236 -23.31 -11.62 -21.46
CA ARG A 236 -24.26 -12.48 -20.73
C ARG A 236 -24.26 -13.93 -21.21
N GLU A 237 -23.64 -14.19 -22.36
CA GLU A 237 -23.52 -15.55 -22.88
C GLU A 237 -22.42 -16.30 -22.13
N TYR A 238 -22.75 -17.48 -21.64
CA TYR A 238 -21.79 -18.42 -21.05
C TYR A 238 -22.01 -19.80 -21.65
N SER A 239 -20.92 -20.48 -21.94
CA SER A 239 -20.95 -21.80 -22.56
C SER A 239 -20.20 -22.78 -21.67
N LEU A 240 -20.87 -23.84 -21.23
CA LEU A 240 -20.26 -24.83 -20.32
C LEU A 240 -19.12 -25.58 -21.04
N ALA A 241 -17.91 -25.56 -20.48
CA ALA A 241 -16.76 -26.34 -20.95
C ALA A 241 -16.82 -27.82 -20.49
N GLY A 242 -17.97 -28.45 -20.71
CA GLY A 242 -18.31 -29.77 -20.19
C GLY A 242 -19.70 -30.19 -20.61
N TRP A 243 -20.09 -31.40 -20.22
CA TRP A 243 -21.45 -31.89 -20.40
C TRP A 243 -21.93 -32.62 -19.15
N ARG A 244 -23.24 -32.73 -19.06
CA ARG A 244 -23.91 -33.47 -18.00
C ARG A 244 -24.15 -34.90 -18.48
N ASP A 245 -23.55 -35.87 -17.78
CA ASP A 245 -23.73 -37.29 -18.00
C ASP A 245 -24.80 -37.81 -17.02
N ASN A 246 -25.88 -38.40 -17.56
CA ASN A 246 -26.99 -38.97 -16.79
C ASN A 246 -27.05 -40.51 -16.92
N SER A 247 -26.01 -41.16 -17.45
CA SER A 247 -26.04 -42.57 -17.86
C SER A 247 -26.24 -43.59 -16.72
N HIS A 248 -26.16 -43.17 -15.44
CA HIS A 248 -26.23 -44.05 -14.27
C HIS A 248 -27.22 -43.59 -13.18
N GLY A 249 -28.20 -42.75 -13.52
CA GLY A 249 -29.19 -42.25 -12.55
C GLY A 249 -28.65 -41.22 -11.55
N GLN A 250 -27.36 -40.86 -11.65
CA GLN A 250 -26.72 -39.78 -10.91
C GLN A 250 -26.15 -38.79 -11.94
N ALA A 251 -26.46 -37.50 -11.77
CA ALA A 251 -25.96 -36.46 -12.66
C ALA A 251 -24.48 -36.20 -12.34
N VAL A 252 -23.59 -36.57 -13.27
CA VAL A 252 -22.15 -36.31 -13.16
C VAL A 252 -21.78 -35.27 -14.21
N TYR A 253 -21.12 -34.19 -13.78
CA TYR A 253 -20.54 -33.22 -14.70
C TYR A 253 -19.18 -33.71 -15.16
N ARG A 254 -19.00 -33.85 -16.48
CA ARG A 254 -17.71 -34.20 -17.08
C ARG A 254 -17.12 -32.97 -17.77
N ARG A 255 -15.85 -32.70 -17.50
CA ARG A 255 -15.08 -31.62 -18.14
C ARG A 255 -14.69 -32.05 -19.56
N MET A 256 -14.74 -31.12 -20.51
CA MET A 256 -14.16 -31.33 -21.83
C MET A 256 -12.63 -31.45 -21.72
N THR A 257 -12.04 -32.32 -22.52
CA THR A 257 -10.60 -32.30 -22.77
C THR A 257 -10.21 -31.06 -23.57
N GLU A 258 -8.93 -30.68 -23.56
CA GLU A 258 -8.45 -29.50 -24.26
C GLU A 258 -8.74 -29.53 -25.76
N PRO A 259 -8.54 -30.64 -26.51
CA PRO A 259 -8.91 -30.71 -27.92
C PRO A 259 -10.42 -30.59 -28.16
N GLU A 260 -11.25 -31.12 -27.27
CA GLU A 260 -12.71 -30.97 -27.34
C GLU A 260 -13.13 -29.51 -27.14
N LEU A 261 -12.50 -28.82 -26.19
CA LEU A 261 -12.72 -27.39 -25.97
C LEU A 261 -12.30 -26.56 -27.18
N LEU A 262 -11.10 -26.80 -27.74
CA LEU A 262 -10.62 -26.10 -28.94
C LEU A 262 -11.51 -26.38 -30.16
N GLY A 263 -12.02 -27.61 -30.30
CA GLY A 263 -13.01 -27.98 -31.32
C GLY A 263 -14.31 -27.19 -31.17
N LYS A 264 -14.77 -27.01 -29.93
CA LYS A 264 -15.94 -26.18 -29.63
C LYS A 264 -15.70 -24.71 -29.95
N LEU A 265 -14.54 -24.15 -29.59
CA LEU A 265 -14.19 -22.76 -29.93
C LEU A 265 -14.19 -22.55 -31.46
N CYS A 266 -13.63 -23.49 -32.22
CA CYS A 266 -13.68 -23.46 -33.68
C CYS A 266 -15.11 -23.50 -34.22
N HIS A 267 -15.97 -24.38 -33.68
CA HIS A 267 -17.39 -24.44 -34.05
C HIS A 267 -18.14 -23.13 -33.78
N GLU A 268 -17.86 -22.49 -32.64
CA GLU A 268 -18.41 -21.19 -32.24
C GLU A 268 -17.71 -20.00 -32.94
N ARG A 269 -16.74 -20.25 -33.83
CA ARG A 269 -15.92 -19.25 -34.55
C ARG A 269 -15.17 -18.28 -33.63
N ILE A 270 -14.80 -18.74 -32.44
CA ILE A 270 -13.99 -17.99 -31.49
C ILE A 270 -12.52 -18.18 -31.86
N ARG A 271 -11.81 -17.08 -32.13
CA ARG A 271 -10.39 -17.08 -32.50
C ARG A 271 -9.47 -16.47 -31.44
N VAL A 272 -10.03 -15.94 -30.36
CA VAL A 272 -9.29 -15.36 -29.24
C VAL A 272 -9.67 -16.11 -27.97
N LEU A 273 -8.67 -16.64 -27.28
CA LEU A 273 -8.83 -17.33 -26.01
C LEU A 273 -7.95 -16.64 -24.97
N ILE A 274 -8.59 -16.14 -23.92
CA ILE A 274 -7.94 -15.51 -22.77
C ILE A 274 -8.15 -16.43 -21.57
N ASP A 275 -7.08 -17.10 -21.14
CA ASP A 275 -7.09 -17.99 -19.98
C ASP A 275 -6.60 -17.21 -18.74
N SER A 276 -7.54 -16.62 -18.00
CA SER A 276 -7.25 -15.80 -16.81
C SER A 276 -7.30 -16.58 -15.48
N GLY A 277 -7.47 -17.91 -15.53
CA GLY A 277 -7.56 -18.76 -14.35
C GLY A 277 -6.34 -19.67 -14.19
N GLU A 278 -5.93 -19.94 -12.95
CA GLU A 278 -4.90 -20.94 -12.67
C GLU A 278 -5.37 -22.33 -13.17
N SER A 279 -4.78 -22.79 -14.28
CA SER A 279 -4.83 -24.18 -14.78
C SER A 279 -6.11 -24.63 -15.54
N LEU A 280 -6.70 -23.80 -16.40
CA LEU A 280 -7.77 -24.28 -17.30
C LEU A 280 -7.24 -25.24 -18.39
N LEU A 281 -5.98 -25.12 -18.80
CA LEU A 281 -5.41 -25.92 -19.90
C LEU A 281 -4.06 -26.50 -19.46
N GLU A 282 -3.95 -27.84 -19.36
CA GLU A 282 -2.71 -28.52 -18.91
C GLU A 282 -1.72 -28.70 -20.07
N MET A 283 -1.47 -27.63 -20.85
CA MET A 283 -0.58 -27.66 -22.02
C MET A 283 0.25 -26.38 -22.11
N THR A 284 1.44 -26.48 -22.70
CA THR A 284 2.22 -25.26 -23.02
C THR A 284 1.54 -24.44 -24.10
N ASN A 285 1.70 -23.12 -24.05
CA ASN A 285 1.11 -22.16 -25.00
C ASN A 285 1.36 -22.55 -26.47
N VAL A 286 2.56 -23.04 -26.78
CA VAL A 286 2.92 -23.45 -28.14
C VAL A 286 2.24 -24.76 -28.56
N THR A 287 2.05 -25.68 -27.62
CA THR A 287 1.33 -26.94 -27.88
C THR A 287 -0.14 -26.65 -28.15
N LEU A 288 -0.76 -25.78 -27.33
CA LEU A 288 -2.12 -25.33 -27.54
C LEU A 288 -2.28 -24.62 -28.88
N ALA A 289 -1.42 -23.63 -29.18
CA ALA A 289 -1.46 -22.91 -30.45
C ALA A 289 -1.35 -23.84 -31.66
N LYS A 290 -0.52 -24.88 -31.56
CA LYS A 290 -0.40 -25.90 -32.61
C LYS A 290 -1.68 -26.72 -32.77
N ILE A 291 -2.19 -27.28 -31.68
CA ILE A 291 -3.42 -28.12 -31.72
C ILE A 291 -4.60 -27.30 -32.22
N TRP A 292 -4.72 -26.05 -31.78
CA TRP A 292 -5.79 -25.17 -32.20
C TRP A 292 -5.70 -24.83 -33.70
N LEU A 293 -4.49 -24.58 -34.21
CA LEU A 293 -4.25 -24.34 -35.65
C LEU A 293 -4.48 -25.58 -36.52
N ASP A 294 -4.28 -26.78 -35.97
CA ASP A 294 -4.61 -28.05 -36.62
C ASP A 294 -6.14 -28.30 -36.67
N ILE A 295 -6.87 -27.85 -35.65
CA ILE A 295 -8.34 -27.98 -35.54
C ILE A 295 -9.06 -26.92 -36.40
N ASP A 296 -8.75 -25.64 -36.23
CA ASP A 296 -9.32 -24.57 -37.05
C ASP A 296 -8.51 -24.50 -38.35
N THR A 297 -9.03 -25.10 -39.42
CA THR A 297 -8.38 -25.13 -40.74
C THR A 297 -8.45 -23.82 -41.51
N GLU A 298 -9.25 -22.84 -41.07
CA GLU A 298 -9.42 -21.54 -41.73
C GLU A 298 -8.41 -20.50 -41.25
N ALA A 299 -7.92 -20.61 -40.02
CA ALA A 299 -6.92 -19.70 -39.48
C ALA A 299 -5.58 -19.76 -40.25
N THR A 300 -4.90 -18.64 -40.40
CA THR A 300 -3.64 -18.55 -41.16
C THR A 300 -2.41 -18.82 -40.29
N ALA A 301 -2.47 -18.43 -39.02
CA ALA A 301 -1.41 -18.59 -38.02
C ALA A 301 -2.00 -18.54 -36.60
N ALA A 302 -1.19 -18.84 -35.59
CA ALA A 302 -1.54 -18.71 -34.18
C ALA A 302 -0.51 -17.88 -33.40
N VAL A 303 -0.97 -16.89 -32.66
CA VAL A 303 -0.20 -16.05 -31.74
C VAL A 303 -0.19 -16.68 -30.36
N PHE A 304 0.98 -16.75 -29.75
CA PHE A 304 1.17 -17.19 -28.37
C PHE A 304 2.40 -16.53 -27.77
N PHE A 305 2.52 -16.54 -26.43
CA PHE A 305 3.75 -16.13 -25.75
C PHE A 305 4.63 -17.33 -25.42
N ASP A 306 5.92 -17.24 -25.73
CA ASP A 306 6.89 -18.29 -25.38
C ASP A 306 7.40 -18.19 -23.93
N GLY A 307 8.27 -19.12 -23.54
CA GLY A 307 8.84 -19.15 -22.19
C GLY A 307 9.80 -17.98 -21.87
N GLU A 308 10.14 -17.15 -22.86
CA GLU A 308 10.89 -15.91 -22.67
C GLU A 308 9.97 -14.67 -22.65
N ASN A 309 8.65 -14.86 -22.54
CA ASN A 309 7.65 -13.80 -22.50
C ASN A 309 7.64 -12.94 -23.79
N LYS A 310 7.96 -13.55 -24.94
CA LYS A 310 7.93 -12.90 -26.26
C LYS A 310 6.71 -13.35 -27.05
N ALA A 311 6.05 -12.40 -27.72
CA ALA A 311 4.95 -12.69 -28.64
C ALA A 311 5.49 -13.37 -29.91
N MET A 312 5.02 -14.60 -30.14
CA MET A 312 5.44 -15.47 -31.24
C MET A 312 4.26 -15.84 -32.14
N ILE A 313 4.54 -16.00 -33.41
CA ILE A 313 3.62 -16.52 -34.44
C ILE A 313 4.03 -17.94 -34.79
N LEU A 314 3.07 -18.86 -34.77
CA LEU A 314 3.15 -20.19 -35.35
C LEU A 314 2.38 -20.21 -36.67
N THR A 315 3.08 -20.42 -37.78
CA THR A 315 2.45 -20.55 -39.11
C THR A 315 2.00 -21.99 -39.37
N ARG A 316 1.09 -22.20 -40.35
CA ARG A 316 0.71 -23.55 -40.81
C ARG A 316 1.88 -24.40 -41.33
N SER A 317 2.94 -23.76 -41.81
CA SER A 317 4.18 -24.46 -42.20
C SER A 317 5.02 -24.92 -41.00
N GLY A 318 4.56 -24.70 -39.78
CA GLY A 318 5.24 -25.06 -38.54
C GLY A 318 6.37 -24.11 -38.14
N ARG A 319 6.51 -22.95 -38.81
CA ARG A 319 7.54 -21.96 -38.48
C ARG A 319 7.11 -21.15 -37.27
N LYS A 320 8.05 -20.93 -36.35
CA LYS A 320 7.92 -20.04 -35.20
C LYS A 320 8.76 -18.80 -35.46
N ILE A 321 8.14 -17.63 -35.47
CA ILE A 321 8.81 -16.35 -35.68
C ILE A 321 8.28 -15.30 -34.69
N PRO A 322 9.09 -14.30 -34.28
CA PRO A 322 8.58 -13.19 -33.49
C PRO A 322 7.44 -12.46 -34.22
N LEU A 323 6.37 -12.11 -33.50
CA LEU A 323 5.18 -11.47 -34.06
C LEU A 323 5.53 -10.19 -34.84
N LEU A 324 6.36 -9.32 -34.26
CA LEU A 324 6.80 -8.07 -34.86
C LEU A 324 7.60 -8.24 -36.17
N ALA A 325 8.19 -9.42 -36.38
CA ALA A 325 8.94 -9.74 -37.60
C ALA A 325 8.11 -10.55 -38.61
N SER A 326 6.83 -10.75 -38.33
CA SER A 326 5.90 -11.54 -39.14
C SER A 326 5.02 -10.64 -40.02
N PRO A 327 4.47 -11.15 -41.13
CA PRO A 327 3.50 -10.39 -41.93
C PRO A 327 2.17 -10.13 -41.21
N PHE A 328 2.00 -10.66 -39.99
CA PHE A 328 0.81 -10.52 -39.16
C PHE A 328 0.98 -9.46 -38.06
N ALA A 329 2.11 -8.74 -38.04
CA ALA A 329 2.39 -7.74 -37.00
C ALA A 329 1.34 -6.62 -36.94
N ASP A 330 0.74 -6.27 -38.08
CA ASP A 330 -0.21 -5.17 -38.24
C ASP A 330 -1.67 -5.63 -38.39
N ASP A 331 -1.92 -6.93 -38.64
CA ASP A 331 -3.27 -7.48 -38.83
C ASP A 331 -3.34 -8.94 -38.33
N LEU A 332 -4.15 -9.14 -37.28
CA LEU A 332 -4.39 -10.44 -36.65
C LEU A 332 -5.75 -11.05 -37.01
N SER A 333 -6.54 -10.44 -37.90
CA SER A 333 -7.91 -10.88 -38.24
C SER A 333 -8.00 -12.35 -38.69
N GLY A 334 -6.97 -12.86 -39.35
CA GLY A 334 -6.84 -14.24 -39.79
C GLY A 334 -6.20 -15.20 -38.78
N CYS A 335 -5.72 -14.70 -37.63
CA CYS A 335 -4.93 -15.47 -36.67
C CYS A 335 -5.77 -15.97 -35.49
N LEU A 336 -5.35 -17.09 -34.91
CA LEU A 336 -5.75 -17.49 -33.57
C LEU A 336 -4.89 -16.75 -32.56
N VAL A 337 -5.45 -16.34 -31.42
CA VAL A 337 -4.70 -15.66 -30.36
C VAL A 337 -4.97 -16.33 -29.03
N TYR A 338 -3.90 -16.78 -28.39
CA TYR A 338 -3.95 -17.37 -27.06
C TYR A 338 -3.15 -16.54 -26.05
N LEU A 339 -3.79 -16.14 -24.96
CA LEU A 339 -3.19 -15.43 -23.83
C LEU A 339 -3.40 -16.25 -22.56
N ASP A 340 -2.30 -16.60 -21.87
CA ASP A 340 -2.35 -17.23 -20.55
C ASP A 340 -2.46 -16.19 -19.42
N GLU A 341 -2.61 -16.67 -18.19
CA GLU A 341 -2.80 -15.83 -17.01
C GLU A 341 -1.69 -14.78 -16.86
N SER A 342 -0.43 -15.19 -17.01
CA SER A 342 0.73 -14.30 -16.85
C SER A 342 0.75 -13.17 -17.88
N HIS A 343 0.16 -13.41 -19.06
CA HIS A 343 0.10 -12.45 -20.16
C HIS A 343 -1.24 -11.69 -20.22
N THR A 344 -2.19 -11.95 -19.30
CA THR A 344 -3.41 -11.13 -19.13
C THR A 344 -3.18 -9.84 -18.34
N ARG A 345 -2.07 -9.75 -17.60
CA ARG A 345 -1.72 -8.60 -16.74
C ARG A 345 -0.50 -7.89 -17.33
N ALA A 346 -0.71 -6.73 -17.96
CA ALA A 346 0.31 -5.83 -18.51
C ALA A 346 0.86 -6.10 -19.92
N THR A 347 0.18 -6.89 -20.75
CA THR A 347 0.53 -7.00 -22.19
C THR A 347 -0.19 -5.92 -23.00
N ASP A 348 0.55 -4.94 -23.49
CA ASP A 348 0.03 -3.88 -24.37
C ASP A 348 0.02 -4.36 -25.83
N ILE A 349 -0.93 -5.25 -26.16
CA ILE A 349 -1.23 -5.53 -27.57
C ILE A 349 -2.18 -4.43 -28.00
N SER A 350 -1.66 -3.46 -28.77
CA SER A 350 -2.40 -2.25 -29.16
C SER A 350 -3.82 -2.59 -29.64
N SER A 351 -4.82 -1.88 -29.11
CA SER A 351 -6.26 -2.05 -29.39
C SER A 351 -6.61 -2.07 -30.88
N HIS A 352 -5.79 -1.43 -31.72
CA HIS A 352 -5.92 -1.41 -33.19
C HIS A 352 -5.70 -2.78 -33.86
N LEU A 353 -5.04 -3.74 -33.19
CA LEU A 353 -4.83 -5.10 -33.68
C LEU A 353 -6.02 -6.04 -33.41
N TRP A 354 -6.87 -5.68 -32.45
CA TRP A 354 -7.97 -6.53 -31.96
C TRP A 354 -9.30 -6.22 -32.62
N PHE A 355 -9.55 -4.94 -32.84
CA PHE A 355 -10.79 -4.45 -33.42
C PHE A 355 -10.42 -3.83 -34.77
N GLY A 356 -10.58 -4.61 -35.83
CA GLY A 356 -10.52 -4.07 -37.19
C GLY A 356 -11.39 -2.82 -37.24
N ALA A 357 -10.82 -1.73 -37.76
CA ALA A 357 -11.51 -0.46 -37.89
C ALA A 357 -12.85 -0.69 -38.62
N HIS A 358 -13.94 -0.51 -37.88
CA HIS A 358 -15.28 -0.33 -38.42
C HIS A 358 -15.68 1.12 -38.25
#